data_AF-A0A1Q2L2U5-F1
#
_entry.id   AF-A0A1Q2L2U5-F1
#
_cell.length_a   1.000
_cell.length_b   1.000
_cell.length_c   1.000
_cell.angle_alpha   90.00
_cell.angle_beta   90.00
_cell.angle_gamma   90.00
#
_symmetry.space_group_name_H-M   'P 1'
#
loop_
_entity.id
_entity.type
_entity.pdbx_description
1 polymer ?
#
loop_
_entity_poly.entity_id
_entity_poly.type
_entity_poly.pdbx_seq_one_letter_code
_entity_poly.pdbx_strand_id
1 'polypeptide(L)' 'MGGKARLESIRMTNYNPQNRDASGRYMLLNEWTSVSDVGKTFDGRVFSMAQYVETEEKHIKALIPQWRN' A
#
# COMPACT_ATOMS: atom_id res chain seq x y z
N MET A 1 -22.82 -33.47 2.58
CA MET A 1 -22.44 -32.18 3.21
C MET A 1 -21.34 -31.55 2.36
N GLY A 2 -21.66 -30.59 1.51
CA GLY A 2 -20.68 -29.91 0.65
C GLY A 2 -20.11 -28.70 1.38
N GLY A 3 -18.82 -28.75 1.73
CA GLY A 3 -18.12 -27.61 2.32
C GLY A 3 -18.08 -26.45 1.34
N LYS A 4 -18.76 -25.34 1.65
CA LYS A 4 -18.60 -24.09 0.91
C LYS A 4 -17.15 -23.62 1.11
N ALA A 5 -16.37 -23.58 0.03
CA ALA A 5 -15.09 -22.89 0.03
C ALA A 5 -15.34 -21.42 0.36
N ARG A 6 -14.72 -20.92 1.44
CA ARG A 6 -14.72 -19.50 1.78
C ARG A 6 -13.77 -18.81 0.82
N LEU A 7 -14.32 -18.07 -0.14
CA LEU A 7 -13.53 -17.11 -0.92
C LEU A 7 -13.15 -15.97 0.04
N GLU A 8 -11.90 -15.96 0.49
CA GLU A 8 -11.35 -14.82 1.22
C GLU A 8 -11.06 -13.70 0.21
N SER A 9 -11.72 -12.57 0.37
CA SER A 9 -11.44 -11.39 -0.45
C SER A 9 -10.15 -10.73 0.06
N ILE A 10 -9.08 -10.79 -0.73
CA ILE A 10 -7.86 -10.03 -0.48
C ILE A 10 -8.05 -8.63 -1.06
N ARG A 11 -8.07 -7.62 -0.19
CA ARG A 11 -8.11 -6.22 -0.62
C ARG A 11 -6.68 -5.72 -0.82
N MET A 12 -6.28 -5.47 -2.06
CA MET A 12 -5.02 -4.81 -2.37
C MET A 12 -5.24 -3.29 -2.43
N THR A 13 -4.49 -2.52 -1.64
CA THR A 13 -4.54 -1.05 -1.67
C THR A 13 -3.13 -0.50 -1.60
N ASN A 14 -2.85 0.57 -2.37
CA ASN A 14 -1.57 1.29 -2.32
C ASN A 14 -1.39 2.12 -1.03
N TYR A 15 -2.44 2.16 -0.20
CA TYR A 15 -2.50 2.87 1.06
C TYR A 15 -2.01 2.01 2.22
N ASN A 16 -1.32 2.63 3.19
CA ASN A 16 -0.90 1.92 4.40
C ASN A 16 -2.13 1.41 5.18
N PRO A 17 -2.27 0.08 5.38
CA PRO A 17 -3.44 -0.48 6.06
C PRO A 17 -3.56 -0.07 7.54
N GLN A 18 -2.46 0.37 8.17
CA GLN A 18 -2.46 0.87 9.55
C GLN A 18 -3.15 2.23 9.68
N ASN A 19 -3.28 2.97 8.58
CA ASN A 19 -3.85 4.31 8.53
C ASN A 19 -5.38 4.27 8.33
N ARG A 20 -6.04 3.25 8.89
CA ARG A 20 -7.49 3.08 8.81
C ARG A 20 -8.13 3.27 10.18
N ASP A 21 -9.27 3.95 10.20
CA ASP A 21 -10.08 4.06 11.40
C ASP A 21 -10.78 2.72 11.74
N ALA A 22 -11.49 2.69 12.88
CA ALA A 22 -12.24 1.51 13.33
C ALA A 22 -13.33 1.04 12.34
N SER A 23 -13.74 1.90 11.39
CA SER A 23 -14.69 1.57 10.33
C SER A 23 -14.02 1.12 9.02
N GLY A 24 -12.68 1.07 8.99
CA GLY A 24 -11.87 0.69 7.82
C GLY A 24 -11.67 1.82 6.80
N ARG A 25 -12.11 3.05 7.11
CA ARG A 25 -11.91 4.21 6.22
C ARG A 25 -10.48 4.70 6.33
N TYR A 26 -9.92 5.11 5.20
CA TYR A 26 -8.60 5.70 5.21
C TYR A 26 -8.64 7.04 5.92
N MET A 27 -7.73 7.26 6.85
CA MET A 27 -7.63 8.51 7.58
C MET A 27 -7.02 9.58 6.68
N LEU A 28 -7.51 10.82 6.80
CA LEU A 28 -6.87 11.95 6.13
C LEU A 28 -5.55 12.23 6.84
N LEU A 29 -4.43 11.92 6.16
CA LEU A 29 -3.08 12.05 6.69
C LEU A 29 -2.23 12.94 5.79
N ASN A 30 -1.20 13.52 6.39
CA ASN A 30 -0.20 14.30 5.66
C ASN A 30 0.84 13.39 5.01
N GLU A 31 0.40 12.56 4.07
CA GLU A 31 1.27 11.63 3.35
C GLU A 31 1.01 11.67 1.84
N TRP A 32 2.00 11.20 1.08
CA TRP A 32 1.86 11.07 -0.36
C TRP A 32 0.93 9.89 -0.69
N THR A 33 0.18 10.01 -1.78
CA THR A 33 -0.78 8.98 -2.21
C THR A 33 -0.58 8.54 -3.65
N SER A 34 0.24 9.27 -4.41
CA SER A 34 0.48 9.00 -5.83
C SER A 34 1.83 9.54 -6.29
N VAL A 35 2.26 9.11 -7.48
CA VAL A 35 3.43 9.68 -8.17
C VAL A 35 3.32 11.20 -8.41
N SER A 36 2.09 11.73 -8.52
CA SER A 36 1.87 13.18 -8.73
C SER A 36 2.23 14.02 -7.50
N ASP A 37 2.49 13.36 -6.37
CA ASP A 37 2.94 13.99 -5.14
C ASP A 37 4.47 14.11 -5.04
N VAL A 38 5.22 13.54 -5.98
CA VAL A 38 6.69 13.69 -6.01
C VAL A 38 7.05 15.17 -6.09
N GLY A 39 7.96 15.61 -5.22
CA GLY A 39 8.36 17.00 -5.04
C GLY A 39 7.54 17.77 -4.01
N LYS A 40 6.40 17.24 -3.55
CA LYS A 40 5.63 17.83 -2.44
C LYS A 40 6.27 17.51 -1.09
N THR A 41 5.94 18.28 -0.06
CA THR A 41 6.45 18.12 1.30
C THR A 41 5.41 17.47 2.19
N PHE A 42 5.81 16.41 2.88
CA PHE A 42 5.01 15.68 3.86
C PHE A 42 5.85 15.54 5.14
N ASP A 43 5.27 15.91 6.29
CA ASP A 43 5.94 15.94 7.60
C ASP A 43 7.33 16.61 7.58
N GLY A 44 7.44 17.73 6.87
CA GLY A 44 8.67 18.51 6.73
C GLY A 44 9.73 17.90 5.81
N ARG A 45 9.42 16.81 5.09
CA ARG A 45 10.32 16.13 4.15
C ARG A 45 9.77 16.14 2.74
N VAL A 46 10.62 16.41 1.76
CA VAL A 46 10.25 16.34 0.34
C VAL A 46 10.14 14.87 -0.07
N PHE A 47 9.00 14.49 -0.64
CA PHE A 47 8.81 13.16 -1.21
C PHE A 47 9.53 13.07 -2.55
N SER A 48 10.47 12.14 -2.67
CA SER A 48 11.35 12.01 -3.84
C SER A 48 10.91 10.89 -4.78
N MET A 49 11.34 10.99 -6.04
CA MET A 49 11.13 9.92 -7.03
C MET A 49 11.78 8.61 -6.60
N ALA A 50 12.94 8.66 -5.93
CA ALA A 50 13.61 7.46 -5.43
C ALA A 50 12.75 6.72 -4.39
N GLN A 51 12.11 7.45 -3.46
CA GLN A 51 11.20 6.86 -2.48
C GLN A 51 9.95 6.26 -3.12
N TYR A 52 9.42 6.90 -4.17
CA TYR A 52 8.31 6.35 -4.95
C TYR A 52 8.69 5.00 -5.58
N VAL A 53 9.81 4.96 -6.34
CA VAL A 53 10.28 3.73 -6.99
C VAL A 53 10.57 2.62 -5.98
N GLU A 54 11.26 2.94 -4.89
CA GLU A 54 11.54 1.97 -3.82
C GLU A 54 10.25 1.36 -3.24
N THR A 55 9.20 2.17 -3.09
CA THR A 55 7.91 1.70 -2.57
C THR A 55 7.17 0.82 -3.59
N GLU A 56 7.13 1.21 -4.86
CA GLU A 56 6.54 0.39 -5.93
C GLU A 56 7.27 -0.96 -6.10
N GLU A 57 8.60 -0.98 -5.98
CA GLU A 57 9.36 -2.23 -5.99
C GLU A 57 8.98 -3.16 -4.84
N LYS A 58 8.73 -2.62 -3.64
CA LYS A 58 8.25 -3.40 -2.49
C LYS A 58 6.87 -4.00 -2.77
N HIS A 59 5.96 -3.24 -3.38
CA HIS A 59 4.66 -3.76 -3.79
C HIS A 59 4.80 -4.89 -4.82
N ILE A 60 5.63 -4.73 -5.85
CA ILE A 60 5.89 -5.78 -6.85
C ILE A 60 6.48 -7.04 -6.18
N LYS A 61 7.48 -6.88 -5.30
CA LYS A 61 8.10 -8.00 -4.57
C LYS A 61 7.12 -8.74 -3.66
N ALA A 62 6.11 -8.05 -3.11
CA ALA A 62 5.06 -8.68 -2.31
C ALA A 62 4.09 -9.51 -3.16
N LEU A 63 3.90 -9.15 -4.43
CA LEU A 63 3.04 -9.87 -5.37
C LEU A 63 3.72 -11.09 -6.00
N ILE A 64 5.05 -11.06 -6.14
CA ILE A 64 5.81 -12.17 -6.70
C ILE A 64 6.00 -13.25 -5.63
N PRO A 65 5.52 -14.49 -5.85
CA PRO A 65 5.73 -15.59 -4.91
C PRO A 65 7.23 -15.82 -4.68
N GLN A 66 7.66 -15.79 -3.43
CA GLN A 66 9.06 -15.97 -3.03
C GLN A 66 9.53 -17.44 -3.09
N TRP A 67 8.72 -18.36 -3.64
CA TRP A 67 9.08 -19.78 -3.76
C TRP A 67 9.94 -20.00 -5.01
N ARG A 68 11.25 -19.78 -4.85
CA ARG A 68 12.33 -20.40 -5.64
C ARG A 68 13.67 -20.13 -4.94
N ASN A 69 14.06 -21.04 -4.06
CA ASN A 69 15.42 -21.49 -3.82
C ASN A 69 15.36 -22.87 -3.17
#